data_AF-A0A359M0P4-F1
#
_entry.id   AF-A0A359M0P4-F1
#
_cell.length_a   1.000
_cell.length_b   1.000
_cell.length_c   1.000
_cell.angle_alpha   90.00
_cell.angle_beta   90.00
_cell.angle_gamma   90.00
#
_symmetry.space_group_name_H-M   'P 1'
#
loop_
_entity.id
_entity.type
_entity.pdbx_description
1 polymer ?
#
loop_
_entity_poly.entity_id
_entity_poly.type
_entity_poly.pdbx_seq_one_letter_code
_entity_poly.pdbx_strand_id
1 'polypeptide(L)' 'EDLYYRLNVFHILLPPLRDRLDDLPVLTEALISDINRKHTCKVTGADPSVMELFRRYHWPGNV' A
#
# COMPACT_ATOMS: atom_id res chain seq x y z
N GLU A 1 16.18 -4.61 32.21
CA GLU A 1 16.45 -5.17 30.85
C GLU A 1 15.40 -6.21 30.46
N ASP A 2 14.16 -6.15 30.92
CA ASP A 2 13.06 -5.29 30.49
C ASP A 2 12.69 -5.29 29.01
N LEU A 3 11.39 -5.57 28.80
CA LEU A 3 10.52 -5.64 27.62
C LEU A 3 11.12 -5.48 26.21
N TYR A 4 12.00 -4.50 25.97
CA TYR A 4 12.66 -4.28 24.68
C TYR A 4 13.37 -5.53 24.15
N TYR A 5 14.12 -6.25 25.00
CA TYR A 5 14.80 -7.49 24.60
C TYR A 5 13.84 -8.67 24.37
N ARG A 6 12.68 -8.67 25.04
CA ARG A 6 11.64 -9.70 24.82
C ARG A 6 10.81 -9.45 23.56
N LEU A 7 10.66 -8.20 23.15
CA LEU A 7 9.93 -7.82 21.93
C LEU A 7 10.81 -7.85 20.68
N ASN A 8 12.12 -7.59 20.81
CA ASN A 8 13.06 -7.59 19.67
C ASN A 8 13.68 -8.97 19.36
N VAL A 9 13.05 -10.07 19.79
CA VAL A 9 13.51 -11.42 19.44
C VAL A 9 13.33 -11.68 17.93
N PHE A 10 12.35 -11.03 17.29
CA PHE A 10 12.13 -11.09 15.85
C PHE A 10 11.66 -9.73 15.33
N HIS A 11 12.48 -9.08 14.49
CA HIS A 11 12.17 -7.78 13.91
C HIS A 11 11.69 -7.93 12.47
N ILE A 12 10.44 -7.54 12.20
CA ILE A 12 9.91 -7.44 10.83
C ILE A 12 10.09 -6.00 10.37
N LEU A 13 11.06 -5.79 9.47
CA LEU A 13 11.22 -4.50 8.82
C LEU A 13 10.12 -4.34 7.77
N LEU A 14 9.22 -3.38 7.97
CA LEU A 14 8.24 -3.00 6.97
C LEU A 14 8.81 -1.85 6.12
N PRO A 15 9.21 -2.09 4.87
CA PRO A 15 9.72 -1.02 4.03
C PRO A 15 8.61 0.01 3.71
N PRO A 16 8.96 1.29 3.59
CA PRO A 16 8.00 2.30 3.13
C PRO A 16 7.54 1.96 1.71
N LEU A 17 6.34 2.41 1.34
CA LEU A 17 5.73 2.09 0.03
C LEU A 17 6.61 2.51 -1.15
N ARG A 18 7.38 3.59 -1.00
CA ARG A 18 8.35 4.08 -2.00
C ARG A 18 9.44 3.07 -2.37
N ASP A 19 9.76 2.14 -1.47
CA ASP A 19 10.77 1.09 -1.70
C ASP A 19 10.14 -0.22 -2.22
N ARG A 20 8.81 -0.26 -2.35
CA ARG A 20 8.02 -1.43 -2.80
C ARG A 20 6.89 -1.02 -3.76
N LEU A 21 7.21 -0.16 -4.72
CA LEU A 21 6.24 0.36 -5.69
C LEU A 21 5.59 -0.72 -6.57
N ASP A 22 6.20 -1.90 -6.65
CA ASP A 22 5.61 -3.04 -7.38
C ASP A 22 4.37 -3.63 -6.70
N ASP A 23 4.11 -3.28 -5.44
CA ASP A 23 2.88 -3.63 -4.74
C ASP A 23 1.70 -2.73 -5.17
N LEU A 24 1.95 -1.59 -5.83
CA LEU A 24 0.92 -0.62 -6.21
C LEU A 24 -0.25 -1.21 -7.01
N PRO A 25 -0.07 -2.09 -8.00
CA PRO A 25 -1.18 -2.66 -8.75
C PRO A 25 -2.14 -3.46 -7.85
N VAL A 26 -1.58 -4.32 -6.98
CA VAL A 26 -2.36 -5.17 -6.07
C VAL A 26 -3.08 -4.32 -5.02
N LEU A 27 -2.38 -3.32 -4.45
CA LEU A 27 -2.98 -2.39 -3.49
C LEU A 27 -4.11 -1.57 -4.11
N THR A 28 -3.91 -1.08 -5.32
CA THR A 28 -4.91 -0.27 -6.04
C THR A 28 -6.17 -1.09 -6.33
N GLU A 29 -6.01 -2.34 -6.79
CA GLU A 29 -7.14 -3.24 -7.05
C GLU A 29 -7.92 -3.55 -5.76
N ALA A 30 -7.21 -3.85 -4.66
CA ALA A 30 -7.83 -4.12 -3.36
C ALA A 30 -8.62 -2.92 -2.84
N LEU A 31 -8.05 -1.71 -2.93
CA LEU A 31 -8.70 -0.47 -2.50
C LEU A 31 -9.92 -0.13 -3.35
N ILE A 32 -9.82 -0.26 -4.69
CA ILE A 32 -10.95 -0.06 -5.60
C ILE A 32 -12.09 -1.02 -5.25
N SER A 33 -11.78 -2.29 -5.00
CA SER A 33 -12.76 -3.31 -4.62
C SER A 33 -13.47 -2.96 -3.30
N ASP A 34 -12.72 -2.56 -2.28
CA ASP A 34 -13.29 -2.16 -0.98
C ASP A 34 -14.18 -0.92 -1.09
N ILE A 35 -13.71 0.11 -1.79
CA ILE A 35 -14.45 1.36 -2.00
C ILE A 35 -15.72 1.10 -2.82
N ASN A 36 -15.64 0.30 -3.89
CA ASN A 36 -16.81 -0.08 -4.67
C ASN A 36 -17.86 -0.78 -3.81
N ARG A 37 -17.45 -1.72 -2.95
CA ARG A 37 -18.35 -2.42 -2.03
C ARG A 37 -18.99 -1.45 -1.02
N LYS A 38 -18.21 -0.50 -0.49
CA LYS A 38 -18.69 0.47 0.51
C LYS A 38 -19.63 1.53 -0.06
N HIS A 39 -19.40 1.95 -1.30
CA HIS A 39 -20.08 3.09 -1.91
C HIS A 39 -21.00 2.71 -3.08
N THR A 40 -21.18 1.41 -3.37
CA THR A 40 -21.94 0.90 -4.52
C THR A 40 -21.44 1.48 -5.85
N CYS A 41 -20.12 1.69 -5.94
CA CYS A 41 -19.47 2.15 -7.18
C CYS A 41 -19.13 0.96 -8.09
N LYS A 42 -18.83 1.25 -9.36
CA LYS A 42 -18.47 0.26 -10.39
C LYS A 42 -17.15 0.61 -11.08
N VAL A 43 -16.18 1.10 -10.31
CA VAL A 43 -14.84 1.42 -10.84
C VAL A 43 -14.14 0.11 -11.19
N THR A 44 -13.69 -0.05 -12.43
CA THR A 44 -13.11 -1.32 -12.93
C THR A 44 -11.60 -1.40 -12.79
N GLY A 45 -10.92 -0.29 -12.49
CA GLY A 45 -9.48 -0.23 -12.34
C GLY A 45 -8.95 1.20 -12.42
N ALA A 46 -7.62 1.33 -12.40
CA ALA A 46 -6.93 2.58 -12.66
C ALA A 46 -6.36 2.56 -14.10
N ASP A 47 -6.43 3.70 -14.78
CA ASP A 47 -5.83 3.86 -16.10
C ASP A 47 -4.29 3.69 -16.01
N PRO A 48 -3.62 3.12 -17.02
CA PRO A 48 -2.16 2.98 -17.02
C PRO A 48 -1.39 4.29 -16.77
N SER A 49 -1.92 5.43 -17.25
CA SER A 49 -1.32 6.75 -17.00
C SER A 49 -1.38 7.17 -15.53
N VAL A 50 -2.44 6.75 -14.81
CA VAL A 50 -2.58 6.98 -13.37
C VAL A 50 -1.60 6.09 -12.60
N MET A 51 -1.41 4.85 -13.02
CA MET A 51 -0.42 3.95 -12.42
C MET A 51 1.01 4.49 -12.56
N GLU A 52 1.34 5.08 -13.70
CA GLU A 52 2.62 5.76 -13.90
C GLU A 52 2.78 6.98 -12.97
N LEU A 53 1.71 7.76 -12.78
CA LEU A 53 1.72 8.86 -11.82
C LEU A 53 1.94 8.36 -10.38
N PHE A 54 1.28 7.27 -9.98
CA PHE A 54 1.46 6.65 -8.67
C PHE A 54 2.89 6.17 -8.43
N ARG A 55 3.56 5.64 -9.45
CA ARG A 55 4.99 5.24 -9.37
C ARG A 55 5.94 6.42 -9.16
N ARG A 56 5.58 7.62 -9.63
CA ARG A 56 6.40 8.83 -9.48
C ARG A 56 6.19 9.56 -8.16
N TYR A 57 5.10 9.26 -7.45
CA TYR A 57 4.81 9.85 -6.15
C TYR A 57 5.61 9.16 -5.04
N HIS A 58 6.06 9.94 -4.04
CA HIS A 58 6.97 9.45 -3.00
C HIS A 58 6.27 8.76 -1.82
N TRP A 59 4.94 8.75 -1.79
CA TRP A 59 4.13 8.11 -0.75
C TRP A 59 4.61 8.38 0.69
N PRO A 60 4.70 9.65 1.14
CA PRO A 60 5.12 9.96 2.51
C PRO A 60 4.17 9.38 3.57
N GLY A 61 2.90 9.14 3.22
CA GLY A 61 1.89 8.50 4.06
C GLY A 61 1.81 6.97 3.95
N ASN A 62 2.57 6.35 3.05
CA ASN A 62 2.38 4.94 2.65
C ASN A 62 0.97 4.65 2.12
N VAL A 63 0.38 3.51 2.50
CA VAL A 63 -0.96 3.02 2.08
C VAL A 63 -2.05 3.71 2.90
#